data_AF-A0A849FSN6-F1
#
_entry.id   AF-A0A849FSN6-F1
#
_cell.length_a   1.000
_cell.length_b   1.000
_cell.length_c   1.000
_cell.angle_alpha   90.00
_cell.angle_beta   90.00
_cell.angle_gamma   90.00
#
_symmetry.space_group_name_H-M   'P 1'
#
loop_
_entity.id
_entity.type
_entity.pdbx_description
1 polymer ?
#
loop_
_entity_poly.entity_id
_entity_poly.type
_entity_poly.pdbx_seq_one_letter_code
_entity_poly.pdbx_strand_id
1 'polypeptide(L)'
;IDQFMIPVPFPHEEDALQQNLEMRRRAMEHLTNDGVIVIFPSGVVATSQTAFGPVVESDWNPFTAKMIQRSGATVVPVFFPGRNSRAYQIANQISSTLRQGLLLYEVRHALYKPQAPVVGEPISQEEIKRWSSDPRGFVAWLRETTIGLSDER
;
A
#
# COMPACT_ATOMS: atom_id res chain seq x y z
N ILE A 1 19.00 -7.15 -0.98
CA ILE A 1 17.88 -6.18 -0.98
C ILE A 1 17.58 -5.65 0.42
N ASP A 2 17.99 -6.39 1.45
CA ASP A 2 17.60 -6.22 2.84
C ASP A 2 17.91 -4.83 3.41
N GLN A 3 19.00 -4.19 2.97
CA GLN A 3 19.33 -2.81 3.35
C GLN A 3 18.33 -1.74 2.87
N PHE A 4 17.47 -2.09 1.90
CA PHE A 4 16.43 -1.22 1.33
C PHE A 4 15.03 -1.56 1.85
N MET A 5 14.90 -2.54 2.75
CA MET A 5 13.63 -3.02 3.27
C MET A 5 13.54 -2.77 4.77
N ILE A 6 12.41 -2.20 5.20
CA ILE A 6 12.06 -2.12 6.61
C ILE A 6 11.09 -3.27 6.89
N PRO A 7 11.44 -4.24 7.76
CA PRO A 7 10.59 -5.40 8.00
C PRO A 7 9.26 -4.98 8.63
N VAL A 8 8.17 -5.54 8.11
CA VAL A 8 6.84 -5.38 8.69
C VAL A 8 6.56 -6.62 9.54
N PRO A 9 6.29 -6.48 10.84
CA PRO A 9 6.04 -7.63 11.72
C PRO A 9 4.71 -8.29 11.38
N PHE A 10 4.66 -9.60 11.53
CA PHE A 10 3.39 -10.30 11.44
C PHE A 10 2.57 -10.12 12.72
N PRO A 11 1.23 -9.93 12.62
CA PRO A 11 0.39 -9.68 13.80
C PRO A 11 0.40 -10.78 14.88
N HIS A 12 0.86 -11.99 14.52
CA HIS A 12 0.85 -13.17 15.40
C HIS A 12 2.19 -13.41 16.11
N GLU A 13 3.19 -12.56 15.91
CA GLU A 13 4.46 -12.63 16.64
C GLU A 13 4.30 -12.07 18.06
N GLU A 14 4.94 -12.70 19.05
CA GLU A 14 4.82 -12.33 20.47
C GLU A 14 5.31 -10.88 20.74
N ASP A 15 6.25 -10.39 19.94
CA ASP A 15 6.85 -9.06 20.02
C ASP A 15 6.37 -8.10 18.91
N ALA A 16 5.28 -8.45 18.21
CA ALA A 16 4.77 -7.69 17.06
C ALA A 16 4.54 -6.19 17.35
N LEU A 17 4.16 -5.84 18.58
CA LEU A 17 4.00 -4.44 18.98
C LEU A 17 5.35 -3.69 18.99
N GLN A 18 6.38 -4.29 19.58
CA GLN A 18 7.71 -3.70 19.67
C GLN A 18 8.34 -3.58 18.30
N GLN A 19 8.24 -4.64 17.48
CA GLN A 19 8.71 -4.61 16.11
C GLN A 19 7.98 -3.55 15.26
N ASN A 20 6.67 -3.36 15.49
CA ASN A 20 5.92 -2.30 14.80
C ASN A 20 6.46 -0.92 15.18
N LEU A 21 6.74 -0.67 16.46
CA LEU A 21 7.33 0.60 16.90
C LEU A 21 8.70 0.83 16.28
N GLU A 22 9.53 -0.21 16.20
CA GLU A 22 10.86 -0.12 15.59
C GLU A 22 10.79 0.12 14.08
N MET A 23 9.90 -0.58 13.36
CA MET A 23 9.63 -0.35 11.94
C MET A 23 9.25 1.12 11.69
N ARG A 24 8.34 1.66 12.51
CA ARG A 24 7.90 3.06 12.41
C ARG A 24 9.04 4.03 12.71
N ARG A 25 9.87 3.73 13.71
CA ARG A 25 11.03 4.56 14.08
C ARG A 25 12.03 4.62 12.92
N ARG A 26 12.38 3.47 12.34
CA ARG A 26 13.28 3.37 11.18
C ARG A 26 12.73 4.10 9.95
N ALA A 27 11.44 3.98 9.69
CA ALA A 27 10.80 4.68 8.58
C ALA A 27 10.90 6.21 8.75
N MET A 28 10.58 6.71 9.94
CA MET A 28 10.70 8.13 10.23
C MET A 28 12.16 8.62 10.17
N GLU A 29 13.10 7.86 10.75
CA GLU A 29 14.54 8.18 10.69
C GLU A 29 15.05 8.24 9.25
N HIS A 30 14.63 7.30 8.39
CA HIS A 30 15.00 7.33 6.98
C HIS A 30 14.47 8.58 6.27
N LEU A 31 13.21 8.95 6.50
CA LEU A 31 12.61 10.16 5.92
C LEU A 31 13.26 11.45 6.45
N THR A 32 13.62 11.51 7.73
CA THR A 32 14.30 12.67 8.32
C THR A 32 15.73 12.85 7.80
N ASN A 33 16.38 11.76 7.36
CA ASN A 33 17.70 11.79 6.74
C ASN A 33 17.61 11.95 5.20
N ASP A 34 16.62 12.69 4.71
CA ASP A 34 16.36 12.96 3.29
C ASP A 34 16.17 11.69 2.42
N GLY A 35 15.79 10.58 3.05
CA GLY A 35 15.52 9.32 2.39
C GLY A 35 14.14 9.24 1.73
N VAL A 36 13.89 8.14 1.01
CA VAL A 36 12.65 7.90 0.27
C VAL A 36 12.03 6.58 0.71
N ILE A 37 10.73 6.61 1.00
CA ILE A 37 9.96 5.41 1.35
C ILE A 37 8.91 5.15 0.28
N VAL A 38 8.87 3.89 -0.18
CA VAL A 38 7.75 3.33 -0.93
C VAL A 38 6.92 2.50 0.04
N ILE A 39 5.62 2.76 0.09
CA ILE A 39 4.69 2.05 0.97
C ILE A 39 3.42 1.66 0.21
N PHE A 40 2.93 0.44 0.47
CA PHE A 40 1.61 -0.03 0.05
C PHE A 40 0.65 0.09 1.25
N PRO A 41 -0.18 1.15 1.34
CA PRO A 41 -0.78 1.54 2.61
C PRO A 41 -1.89 0.63 3.13
N SER A 42 -2.47 -0.22 2.27
CA SER A 42 -3.46 -1.22 2.68
C SER A 42 -2.84 -2.40 3.42
N GLY A 43 -1.56 -2.70 3.17
CA GLY A 43 -0.86 -3.85 3.73
C GLY A 43 -1.37 -5.21 3.22
N VAL A 44 -2.30 -5.21 2.25
CA VAL A 44 -2.88 -6.41 1.65
C VAL A 44 -3.01 -6.23 0.14
N VAL A 45 -3.11 -7.34 -0.59
CA VAL A 45 -3.34 -7.30 -2.03
C VAL A 45 -4.81 -7.05 -2.31
N ALA A 46 -5.12 -6.23 -3.32
CA ALA A 46 -6.49 -5.96 -3.74
C ALA A 46 -7.27 -7.24 -4.06
N THR A 47 -8.52 -7.32 -3.58
CA THR A 47 -9.38 -8.50 -3.76
C THR A 47 -10.81 -8.10 -4.12
N SER A 48 -11.56 -9.05 -4.67
CA SER A 48 -12.99 -8.92 -4.88
C SER A 48 -13.76 -9.42 -3.66
N GLN A 49 -14.86 -8.73 -3.32
CA GLN A 49 -15.79 -9.13 -2.26
C GLN A 49 -16.67 -10.33 -2.65
N THR A 50 -16.74 -10.68 -3.93
CA THR A 50 -17.44 -11.87 -4.44
C THR A 50 -16.60 -12.61 -5.46
N ALA A 51 -16.97 -13.85 -5.81
CA ALA A 51 -16.22 -14.66 -6.78
C ALA A 51 -16.02 -13.96 -8.14
N PHE A 52 -17.06 -13.26 -8.62
CA PHE A 52 -17.10 -12.63 -9.95
C PHE A 52 -17.16 -11.10 -9.92
N GLY A 53 -17.18 -10.50 -8.73
CA GLY A 53 -17.22 -9.06 -8.54
C GLY A 53 -15.97 -8.31 -9.01
N PRO A 54 -16.01 -6.96 -8.92
CA PRO A 54 -14.86 -6.11 -9.18
C PRO A 54 -13.77 -6.34 -8.12
N VAL A 55 -12.52 -6.20 -8.54
CA VAL A 55 -11.37 -6.17 -7.61
C VAL A 55 -11.26 -4.77 -7.05
N VAL A 56 -11.24 -4.66 -5.73
CA VAL A 56 -11.26 -3.38 -5.02
C VAL A 56 -10.05 -3.30 -4.11
N GLU A 57 -9.37 -2.15 -4.13
CA GLU A 57 -8.29 -1.83 -3.20
C GLU A 57 -8.85 -1.74 -1.77
N SER A 58 -8.15 -2.28 -0.79
CA SER A 58 -8.60 -2.21 0.61
C SER A 58 -8.39 -0.82 1.20
N ASP A 59 -8.98 -0.56 2.36
CA ASP A 59 -8.78 0.70 3.08
C ASP A 59 -7.31 0.87 3.48
N TRP A 60 -6.85 2.11 3.46
CA TRP A 60 -5.47 2.46 3.77
C TRP A 60 -5.29 2.73 5.27
N ASN A 61 -4.17 2.29 5.83
CA ASN A 61 -3.92 2.43 7.26
C ASN A 61 -3.66 3.90 7.63
N PRO A 62 -4.36 4.46 8.66
CA PRO A 62 -4.12 5.83 9.15
C PRO A 62 -2.69 6.11 9.63
N PHE A 63 -1.89 5.06 9.85
CA PHE A 63 -0.45 5.20 10.09
C PHE A 63 0.25 5.97 8.95
N THR A 64 -0.11 5.72 7.70
CA THR A 64 0.46 6.39 6.53
C THR A 64 0.26 7.91 6.61
N ALA A 65 -0.95 8.36 6.99
CA ALA A 65 -1.21 9.78 7.22
C ALA A 65 -0.29 10.39 8.28
N LYS A 66 -0.13 9.72 9.43
CA LYS A 66 0.73 10.22 10.52
C LYS A 66 2.19 10.30 10.11
N MET A 67 2.69 9.34 9.33
CA MET A 67 4.06 9.34 8.83
C MET A 67 4.29 10.52 7.87
N ILE A 68 3.39 10.73 6.91
CA ILE A 68 3.45 11.86 5.97
C ILE A 68 3.43 13.19 6.72
N GLN A 69 2.45 13.39 7.60
CA GLN A 69 2.26 14.66 8.31
C GLN A 69 3.41 14.98 9.28
N ARG A 70 4.02 13.96 9.92
CA ARG A 70 5.14 14.16 10.85
C ARG A 70 6.48 14.37 10.16
N SER A 71 6.69 13.70 9.02
CA SER A 71 7.95 13.83 8.27
C SER A 71 7.98 15.11 7.44
N GLY A 72 6.82 15.63 7.03
CA GLY A 72 6.75 16.70 6.03
C GLY A 72 7.23 16.23 4.66
N ALA A 73 7.27 14.90 4.43
CA ALA A 73 7.72 14.34 3.17
C ALA A 73 6.82 14.77 2.00
N THR A 74 7.44 14.95 0.83
CA THR A 74 6.69 15.10 -0.41
C THR A 74 6.07 13.76 -0.79
N VAL A 75 4.78 13.75 -1.11
CA VAL A 75 4.03 12.53 -1.44
C VAL A 75 3.78 12.48 -2.93
N VAL A 76 4.14 11.36 -3.57
CA VAL A 76 3.89 11.11 -4.99
C VAL A 76 3.01 9.86 -5.10
N PRO A 77 1.76 9.98 -5.59
CA PRO A 77 0.89 8.84 -5.78
C PRO A 77 1.36 8.00 -6.97
N VAL A 78 1.35 6.68 -6.83
CA VAL A 78 1.73 5.74 -7.90
C VAL A 78 0.68 4.64 -8.01
N PHE A 79 0.02 4.57 -9.16
CA PHE A 79 -0.98 3.56 -9.46
C PHE A 79 -0.40 2.41 -10.28
N PHE A 80 -0.66 1.19 -9.84
CA PHE A 80 -0.25 -0.02 -10.56
C PHE A 80 -1.49 -0.64 -11.24
N PRO A 81 -1.60 -0.55 -12.58
CA PRO A 81 -2.74 -1.13 -13.28
C PRO A 81 -2.65 -2.65 -13.29
N GLY A 82 -3.80 -3.30 -13.27
CA GLY A 82 -3.93 -4.76 -13.37
C GLY A 82 -4.63 -5.35 -12.16
N ARG A 83 -4.70 -6.68 -12.14
CA ARG A 83 -5.28 -7.47 -11.06
C ARG A 83 -4.79 -8.90 -11.15
N ASN A 84 -4.78 -9.59 -10.01
CA ASN A 84 -4.62 -11.04 -9.98
C ASN A 84 -5.78 -11.75 -10.70
N SER A 85 -5.53 -12.99 -11.13
CA SER A 85 -6.48 -13.78 -11.93
C SER A 85 -7.85 -13.98 -11.26
N ARG A 86 -8.85 -14.34 -12.07
CA ARG A 86 -10.18 -14.70 -11.55
C ARG A 86 -10.12 -15.91 -10.61
N ALA A 87 -9.21 -16.86 -10.84
CA ALA A 87 -9.00 -17.99 -9.95
C ALA A 87 -8.50 -17.55 -8.57
N TYR A 88 -7.58 -16.58 -8.51
CA TYR A 88 -7.14 -15.97 -7.25
C TYR A 88 -8.31 -15.29 -6.51
N GLN A 89 -9.16 -14.56 -7.22
CA GLN A 89 -10.32 -13.88 -6.63
C GLN A 89 -11.37 -14.88 -6.10
N ILE A 90 -11.60 -16.00 -6.80
CA ILE A 90 -12.46 -17.08 -6.32
C ILE A 90 -11.85 -17.73 -5.08
N ALA A 91 -10.54 -18.03 -5.09
CA ALA A 91 -9.88 -18.64 -3.95
C ALA A 91 -9.92 -17.76 -2.70
N ASN A 92 -9.85 -16.43 -2.85
CA ASN A 92 -10.05 -15.48 -1.74
C ASN A 92 -11.39 -15.67 -1.02
N GLN A 93 -12.44 -16.08 -1.74
CA GLN A 93 -13.76 -16.34 -1.17
C GLN A 93 -13.89 -17.73 -0.51
N ILE A 94 -12.96 -18.64 -0.81
CA ILE A 94 -13.03 -20.04 -0.37
C ILE A 94 -12.11 -20.27 0.83
N SER A 95 -10.84 -19.85 0.74
CA SER A 95 -9.83 -20.13 1.78
C SER A 95 -8.63 -19.22 1.67
N SER A 96 -8.17 -18.71 2.82
CA SER A 96 -6.92 -17.95 2.94
C SER A 96 -5.70 -18.75 2.47
N THR A 97 -5.69 -20.07 2.71
CA THR A 97 -4.60 -20.97 2.31
C THR A 97 -4.53 -21.10 0.79
N LEU A 98 -5.67 -21.33 0.13
CA LEU A 98 -5.73 -21.41 -1.34
C LEU A 98 -5.35 -20.08 -1.98
N ARG A 99 -5.85 -18.97 -1.44
CA ARG A 99 -5.49 -17.62 -1.88
C ARG A 99 -3.97 -17.41 -1.80
N GLN A 100 -3.36 -17.77 -0.69
CA GLN A 100 -1.93 -17.57 -0.48
C GLN A 100 -1.08 -18.48 -1.37
N GLY A 101 -1.52 -19.73 -1.58
CA GLY A 101 -0.89 -20.63 -2.54
C GLY A 101 -0.95 -20.09 -3.98
N LEU A 102 -2.11 -19.58 -4.40
CA LEU A 102 -2.25 -18.95 -5.72
C LEU A 102 -1.51 -17.63 -5.84
N LEU A 103 -1.29 -16.88 -4.77
CA LEU A 103 -0.51 -15.65 -4.82
C LEU A 103 0.90 -15.89 -5.36
N LEU A 104 1.55 -17.01 -4.97
CA LEU A 104 2.86 -17.40 -5.50
C LEU A 104 2.80 -17.65 -7.02
N TYR A 105 1.71 -18.26 -7.49
CA TYR A 105 1.48 -18.46 -8.91
C TYR A 105 1.30 -17.11 -9.65
N GLU A 106 0.52 -16.18 -9.09
CA GLU A 106 0.34 -14.83 -9.66
C GLU A 106 1.66 -14.08 -9.76
N VAL A 107 2.49 -14.13 -8.70
CA VAL A 107 3.82 -13.51 -8.68
C VAL A 107 4.72 -14.09 -9.77
N ARG A 108 4.79 -15.42 -9.89
CA ARG A 108 5.53 -16.07 -10.97
C ARG A 108 4.98 -15.69 -12.35
N HIS A 109 3.67 -15.61 -12.48
CA HIS A 109 3.01 -15.25 -13.73
C HIS A 109 3.30 -13.81 -14.14
N ALA A 110 3.44 -12.88 -13.19
CA ALA A 110 3.76 -11.48 -13.43
C ALA A 110 5.27 -11.22 -13.62
N LEU A 111 6.12 -12.13 -13.13
CA LEU A 111 7.57 -11.99 -13.18
C LEU A 111 8.08 -11.83 -14.62
N TYR A 112 9.03 -10.90 -14.81
CA TYR A 112 9.64 -10.54 -16.10
C TYR A 112 8.69 -9.96 -17.16
N LYS A 113 7.43 -9.66 -16.81
CA LYS A 113 6.53 -8.94 -17.71
C LYS A 113 6.66 -7.43 -17.52
N PRO A 114 6.58 -6.64 -18.61
CA PRO A 114 6.56 -5.19 -18.51
C PRO A 114 5.45 -4.72 -17.56
N GLN A 115 5.81 -3.85 -16.63
CA GLN A 115 4.88 -3.14 -15.76
C GLN A 115 4.77 -1.71 -16.24
N ALA A 116 3.57 -1.13 -16.18
CA ALA A 116 3.30 0.24 -16.61
C ALA A 116 2.59 1.00 -15.48
N PRO A 117 3.25 1.25 -14.34
CA PRO A 117 2.66 2.08 -13.30
C PRO A 117 2.45 3.52 -13.81
N VAL A 118 1.39 4.15 -13.35
CA VAL A 118 1.10 5.58 -13.59
C VAL A 118 1.59 6.35 -12.38
N VAL A 119 2.53 7.28 -12.60
CA VAL A 119 3.09 8.14 -11.56
C VAL A 119 2.39 9.48 -11.65
N GLY A 120 1.68 9.86 -10.59
CA GLY A 120 1.00 11.15 -10.53
C GLY A 120 1.93 12.29 -10.09
N GLU A 121 1.37 13.50 -10.04
CA GLU A 121 2.10 14.69 -9.61
C GLU A 121 2.34 14.71 -8.09
N PRO A 122 3.44 15.33 -7.62
CA PRO A 122 3.68 15.55 -6.20
C PRO A 122 2.54 16.33 -5.54
N ILE A 123 2.03 15.81 -4.43
CA ILE A 123 0.99 16.47 -3.64
C ILE A 123 1.59 17.63 -2.88
N SER A 124 0.99 18.81 -3.00
CA SER A 124 1.48 20.02 -2.33
C SER A 124 1.39 19.89 -0.81
N GLN A 125 2.35 20.50 -0.12
CA GLN A 125 2.34 20.55 1.34
C GLN A 125 1.11 21.28 1.90
N GLU A 126 0.57 22.24 1.15
CA GLU A 126 -0.67 22.93 1.53
C GLU A 126 -1.86 21.99 1.53
N GLU A 127 -1.98 21.13 0.52
CA GLU A 127 -3.06 20.14 0.44
C GLU A 127 -2.96 19.15 1.61
N ILE A 128 -1.77 18.62 1.89
CA ILE A 128 -1.52 17.71 3.01
C ILE A 128 -1.91 18.36 4.35
N LYS A 129 -1.58 19.64 4.56
CA LYS A 129 -1.87 20.37 5.81
C LYS A 129 -3.37 20.55 6.08
N ARG A 130 -4.20 20.62 5.04
CA ARG A 130 -5.67 20.72 5.19
C ARG A 130 -6.27 19.51 5.90
N TRP A 131 -5.61 18.37 5.83
CA TRP A 131 -6.04 17.11 6.45
C TRP A 131 -5.50 16.89 7.87
N SER A 132 -4.86 17.89 8.48
CA SER A 132 -4.21 17.77 9.81
C SER A 132 -5.16 17.31 10.92
N SER A 133 -6.44 17.65 10.84
CA SER A 133 -7.47 17.27 11.81
C SER A 133 -8.20 15.95 11.49
N ASP A 134 -8.03 15.41 10.28
CA ASP A 134 -8.70 14.18 9.84
C ASP A 134 -7.73 13.20 9.12
N PRO A 135 -6.93 12.43 9.89
CA PRO A 135 -6.04 11.42 9.33
C PRO A 135 -6.76 10.29 8.59
N ARG A 136 -8.03 10.00 8.91
CA ARG A 136 -8.79 8.92 8.25
C ARG A 136 -9.31 9.38 6.89
N GLY A 137 -9.91 10.56 6.84
CA GLY A 137 -10.27 11.21 5.58
C GLY A 137 -9.06 11.41 4.68
N PHE A 138 -7.91 11.78 5.25
CA PHE A 138 -6.68 11.95 4.47
C PHE A 138 -6.28 10.69 3.71
N VAL A 139 -6.21 9.53 4.39
CA VAL A 139 -5.81 8.28 3.74
C VAL A 139 -6.86 7.77 2.75
N ALA A 140 -8.14 8.02 3.00
CA ALA A 140 -9.21 7.72 2.05
C ALA A 140 -9.09 8.57 0.78
N TRP A 141 -8.86 9.88 0.93
CA TRP A 141 -8.63 10.80 -0.17
C TRP A 141 -7.35 10.47 -0.95
N LEU A 142 -6.24 10.14 -0.26
CA LEU A 142 -5.01 9.69 -0.91
C LEU A 142 -5.22 8.42 -1.73
N ARG A 143 -6.00 7.48 -1.19
CA ARG A 143 -6.38 6.25 -1.89
C ARG A 143 -7.17 6.57 -3.15
N GLU A 144 -8.21 7.40 -3.06
CA GLU A 144 -9.02 7.82 -4.20
C GLU A 144 -8.20 8.55 -5.24
N THR A 145 -7.36 9.49 -4.83
CA THR A 145 -6.43 10.24 -5.71
C THR A 145 -5.49 9.29 -6.45
N THR A 146 -4.95 8.29 -5.76
CA THR A 146 -4.05 7.31 -6.36
C THR A 146 -4.79 6.39 -7.34
N ILE A 147 -5.99 5.92 -7.00
CA ILE A 147 -6.79 5.07 -7.90
C ILE A 147 -7.29 5.87 -9.12
N GLY A 148 -7.60 7.16 -8.93
CA GLY A 148 -8.05 8.06 -9.99
C GLY A 148 -7.03 8.26 -11.12
N LEU A 149 -5.73 8.04 -10.87
CA LEU A 149 -4.70 8.01 -11.92
C LEU A 149 -4.97 6.97 -13.02
N SER A 150 -5.85 6.00 -12.76
CA SER A 150 -6.28 5.04 -13.79
C SER A 150 -7.02 5.67 -14.97
N ASP A 151 -7.61 6.85 -14.79
CA ASP A 151 -8.36 7.59 -15.83
C ASP A 151 -7.46 8.41 -16.75
N GLU A 152 -6.18 8.61 -16.40
CA GLU A 152 -5.20 9.38 -17.18
C GLU A 152 -4.53 8.57 -18.31
N ARG A 153 -5.09 7.40 -18.63
CA ARG A 153 -4.50 6.39 -19.54
C ARG A 153 -5.13 6.36 -20.93
#